data_AF-A0AAC9RPI6-F1
#
_entry.id   AF-A0AAC9RPI6-F1
#
_cell.length_a   1.000
_cell.length_b   1.000
_cell.length_c   1.000
_cell.angle_alpha   90.00
_cell.angle_beta   90.00
_cell.angle_gamma   90.00
#
_symmetry.space_group_name_H-M   'P 1'
#
loop_
_entity.id
_entity.type
_entity.pdbx_description
1 polymer ?
#
loop_
_entity_poly.entity_id
_entity_poly.type
_entity_poly.pdbx_seq_one_letter_code
_entity_poly.pdbx_strand_id
1 'polypeptide(L)' 'MDRFKFSLKVGILSLLLFCTLNYLVPMPDDFIMIIIYSIVYVALLMFLIYIFLPLKTTKQRKNKL' A
#
# COMPACT_ATOMS: atom_id res chain seq x y z
N MET A 1 1.09 -18.19 10.62
CA MET A 1 0.61 -16.93 11.20
C MET A 1 1.28 -15.67 10.63
N ASP A 2 2.41 -15.80 9.92
CA ASP A 2 3.18 -14.66 9.38
C ASP A 2 2.47 -13.86 8.28
N ARG A 3 1.71 -14.54 7.39
CA ARG A 3 0.98 -13.86 6.31
C ARG A 3 -0.14 -12.96 6.82
N PHE A 4 -0.81 -13.36 7.90
CA PHE A 4 -1.89 -12.57 8.51
C PHE A 4 -1.33 -11.30 9.16
N LYS A 5 -0.22 -11.42 9.90
CA LYS A 5 0.48 -10.28 10.51
C LYS A 5 1.01 -9.30 9.44
N PHE A 6 1.48 -9.83 8.31
CA PHE A 6 1.90 -9.02 7.16
C PHE A 6 0.72 -8.30 6.50
N SER A 7 -0.37 -9.00 6.21
CA SER A 7 -1.57 -8.41 5.62
C SER A 7 -2.19 -7.35 6.53
N LEU A 8 -2.20 -7.58 7.85
CA LEU A 8 -2.64 -6.61 8.84
C LEU A 8 -1.74 -5.35 8.83
N LYS A 9 -0.42 -5.54 8.76
CA LYS A 9 0.55 -4.43 8.71
C LYS A 9 0.39 -3.59 7.44
N VAL A 10 0.18 -4.23 6.29
CA VAL A 10 -0.08 -3.54 5.00
C VAL A 10 -1.43 -2.83 5.03
N GLY A 11 -2.46 -3.44 5.60
CA GLY A 11 -3.79 -2.84 5.75
C GLY A 11 -3.77 -1.58 6.63
N ILE A 12 -3.12 -1.66 7.80
CA ILE A 12 -2.95 -0.52 8.71
C ILE A 12 -2.13 0.59 8.03
N LEU A 13 -1.08 0.23 7.31
CA LEU A 13 -0.22 1.19 6.61
C LEU A 13 -0.96 1.91 5.47
N SER A 14 -1.78 1.17 4.70
CA SER A 14 -2.67 1.73 3.68
C SER A 14 -3.66 2.73 4.29
N LEU A 15 -4.29 2.38 5.41
CA LEU A 15 -5.25 3.23 6.08
C LEU A 15 -4.60 4.51 6.64
N LEU A 16 -3.39 4.39 7.19
CA LEU A 16 -2.60 5.53 7.67
C LEU A 16 -2.21 6.45 6.52
N LEU A 17 -1.79 5.88 5.38
CA LEU A 17 -1.45 6.63 4.18
C LEU A 17 -2.67 7.40 3.64
N PHE A 18 -3.84 6.76 3.60
CA PHE A 18 -5.09 7.41 3.21
C PHE A 18 -5.43 8.60 4.11
N CYS A 19 -5.41 8.41 5.44
CA CYS A 19 -5.67 9.49 6.38
C CYS A 19 -4.65 10.63 6.26
N THR A 20 -3.37 10.31 6.06
CA THR A 20 -2.31 11.31 5.94
C THR A 20 -2.47 12.13 4.68
N LEU A 21 -2.77 11.49 3.55
CA LEU A 21 -3.02 12.17 2.28
C LEU A 21 -4.25 13.08 2.38
N ASN A 22 -5.37 12.56 2.89
CA ASN A 22 -6.60 13.36 3.08
C ASN A 22 -6.40 14.54 4.03
N TYR A 23 -5.52 14.41 5.03
CA TYR A 23 -5.17 15.50 5.95
C TYR A 23 -4.25 16.54 5.29
N LEU A 24 -3.27 16.10 4.49
CA LEU A 24 -2.26 16.98 3.89
C LEU A 24 -2.79 17.75 2.69
N VAL A 25 -3.67 17.11 1.92
CA VAL A 25 -4.33 17.70 0.76
C VAL A 25 -5.82 17.38 0.91
N PRO A 26 -6.64 18.37 1.32
CA PRO A 26 -8.07 18.15 1.44
C PRO A 26 -8.62 17.73 0.08
N MET A 27 -9.51 16.73 0.11
CA MET A 27 -10.10 16.18 -1.11
C MET A 27 -10.77 17.32 -1.90
N PRO A 28 -10.32 17.58 -3.14
CA PRO A 28 -10.92 18.62 -3.96
C PRO A 28 -12.34 18.20 -4.36
N ASP A 29 -13.30 19.13 -4.34
CA ASP A 29 -14.70 18.87 -4.73
C ASP A 29 -14.88 18.68 -6.26
N ASP A 30 -13.88 19.10 -7.06
CA ASP A 30 -13.90 18.94 -8.51
C ASP A 30 -13.69 17.48 -8.94
N PHE A 31 -14.63 16.96 -9.73
CA PHE A 31 -14.59 15.58 -10.24
C PHE A 31 -13.27 15.21 -10.93
N ILE A 32 -12.70 16.13 -11.71
CA ILE A 32 -11.41 15.92 -12.42
C ILE A 32 -10.26 15.83 -11.42
N MET A 33 -10.25 16.70 -10.41
CA MET A 33 -9.22 16.72 -9.38
C MET A 33 -9.30 15.46 -8.49
N ILE A 34 -10.49 14.95 -8.21
CA ILE A 34 -10.70 13.67 -7.50
C ILE A 34 -10.04 12.51 -8.25
N ILE A 35 -10.23 12.44 -9.58
CA ILE A 35 -9.64 11.37 -10.40
C ILE A 35 -8.11 11.43 -10.35
N ILE A 36 -7.54 12.63 -10.52
CA ILE A 36 -6.08 12.83 -10.46
C ILE A 36 -5.55 12.44 -9.07
N TYR A 37 -6.23 12.87 -8.01
CA TYR A 37 -5.87 12.56 -6.64
C TYR A 37 -5.89 11.05 -6.36
N SER A 38 -6.92 10.34 -6.83
CA SER A 38 -7.01 8.89 -6.71
C SER A 38 -5.89 8.17 -7.46
N ILE A 39 -5.51 8.63 -8.66
CA ILE A 39 -4.41 8.02 -9.43
C ILE A 39 -3.08 8.18 -8.67
N VAL A 40 -2.81 9.38 -8.14
CA VAL A 40 -1.60 9.65 -7.34
C VAL A 40 -1.58 8.80 -6.07
N TYR A 41 -2.71 8.69 -5.38
CA TYR A 41 -2.86 7.86 -4.19
C TYR A 41 -2.53 6.39 -4.48
N VAL A 42 -3.10 5.81 -5.54
CA VAL A 42 -2.86 4.41 -5.93
C VAL A 42 -1.41 4.19 -6.32
N ALA A 43 -0.78 5.12 -7.04
CA ALA A 43 0.63 5.03 -7.41
C ALA A 43 1.54 5.03 -6.17
N LEU A 44 1.31 5.93 -5.22
CA LEU A 44 2.05 5.99 -3.95
C LEU A 44 1.85 4.71 -3.14
N LEU A 45 0.62 4.20 -3.08
CA LEU A 45 0.30 2.98 -2.36
C LEU A 45 0.98 1.75 -2.99
N MET A 46 0.99 1.63 -4.32
CA MET A 46 1.71 0.58 -5.04
C MET A 46 3.22 0.65 -4.79
N PHE A 47 3.80 1.85 -4.79
CA PHE A 47 5.21 2.06 -4.48
C PHE A 47 5.54 1.65 -3.04
N LEU A 48 4.69 2.04 -2.08
CA LEU A 48 4.84 1.68 -0.67
C LEU A 48 4.73 0.16 -0.48
N ILE A 49 3.73 -0.48 -1.11
CA ILE A 49 3.58 -1.93 -1.10
C ILE A 49 4.81 -2.58 -1.73
N TYR A 50 5.34 -2.09 -2.83
CA TYR A 50 6.54 -2.65 -3.46
C TYR A 50 7.77 -2.61 -2.53
N ILE A 51 7.95 -1.53 -1.76
CA ILE A 51 9.04 -1.42 -0.78
C ILE A 51 8.81 -2.36 0.42
N PHE A 52 7.58 -2.38 0.95
CA PHE A 52 7.23 -3.14 2.15
C PHE A 52 6.96 -4.62 1.89
N LEU A 53 6.70 -5.00 0.64
CA LEU A 53 6.65 -6.36 0.13
C LEU A 53 8.06 -6.67 -0.36
N PRO A 54 9.01 -7.08 0.53
CA PRO A 54 10.24 -7.64 0.03
C PRO A 54 9.82 -8.75 -0.92
N LEU A 55 10.41 -8.80 -2.12
CA LEU A 55 10.28 -9.91 -3.06
C LEU A 55 10.65 -11.21 -2.34
N LYS A 56 9.71 -11.77 -1.58
CA LYS A 56 9.58 -13.18 -1.25
C LYS A 56 8.84 -13.82 -2.43
N THR A 57 9.23 -13.47 -3.65
CA THR A 57 9.27 -14.46 -4.71
C THR A 57 10.24 -15.53 -4.22
N THR A 58 9.68 -16.52 -3.53
CA THR A 58 10.12 -17.88 -3.73
C THR A 58 11.58 -18.14 -3.32
N LYS A 59 11.90 -17.95 -2.04
CA LYS A 59 12.63 -19.04 -1.37
C LYS A 59 11.64 -20.20 -1.28
N GLN A 60 11.46 -20.91 -2.40
CA GLN A 60 11.17 -22.32 -2.36
C GLN A 60 12.21 -22.88 -1.41
N ARG A 61 11.74 -23.16 -0.20
CA ARG A 61 12.37 -24.09 0.72
C ARG A 61 12.39 -25.41 -0.03
N LYS A 62 13.34 -25.59 -0.97
CA LYS A 62 13.86 -26.92 -1.29
C LYS A 62 14.51 -27.38 0.00
N ASN A 63 13.68 -27.98 0.85
CA ASN A 63 14.08 -28.93 1.88
C ASN A 63 15.18 -29.81 1.26
N LYS A 64 16.32 -29.92 1.94
CA LYS A 64 16.59 -31.09 2.77
C LYS A 64 16.24 -32.38 2.00
N LEU A 65 17.19 -32.86 1.23
CA LEU A 65 17.84 -34.15 1.44
C LEU A 65 19.13 -34.20 0.60
#